data_AF-A0A1S2KNI8-F1
#
_entry.id   AF-A0A1S2KNI8-F1
#
_cell.length_a   1.000
_cell.length_b   1.000
_cell.length_c   1.000
_cell.angle_alpha   90.00
_cell.angle_beta   90.00
_cell.angle_gamma   90.00
#
_symmetry.space_group_name_H-M   'P 1'
#
loop_
_entity.id
_entity.type
_entity.pdbx_description
1 polymer ?
#
loop_
_entity_poly.entity_id
_entity_poly.type
_entity_poly.pdbx_seq_one_letter_code
_entity_poly.pdbx_strand_id
1 'polypeptide(L)'
;MAVRPGTTALNPTERILLSTTEPAPVRKSLPVVDFDLDDFDADEEVLLDFDRQVGIGRDMLTPLAEHHSTDGVHSYYVLFDGSVTWGVPGTPQLMALHLQRDRDKRTFIFEGEWLPLPAMAQSWLIHRGCPPDAIGLSPELGPPAADEATRALERRLAGDGDHYAMGYSYTRDDPDDMFTVVVLRALDERAPSPFRVLVEEVDTDAWTHTLREGGFDTKDEALRWCFNRLDGEAGPLPPVRPAATTTRPAGLPKGPAARPSGRSR
;
A
#
# COMPACT_ATOMS: atom_id res chain seq x y z
N MET A 1 30.01 81.24 9.79
CA MET A 1 29.06 82.36 9.97
C MET A 1 27.88 82.10 9.03
N ALA A 2 26.66 82.36 9.51
CA ALA A 2 25.34 81.96 8.99
C ALA A 2 25.13 82.15 7.47
N VAL A 3 24.21 81.48 6.77
CA VAL A 3 22.74 81.55 6.90
C VAL A 3 22.10 80.44 6.03
N ARG A 4 21.05 79.74 6.52
CA ARG A 4 20.07 78.99 5.69
C ARG A 4 19.02 79.95 5.14
N PRO A 5 18.42 79.75 3.95
CA PRO A 5 17.14 79.04 3.88
C PRO A 5 16.84 78.34 2.52
N GLY A 6 15.77 77.54 2.47
CA GLY A 6 15.14 77.19 1.20
C GLY A 6 14.54 75.79 1.15
N THR A 7 13.33 75.66 1.69
CA THR A 7 12.44 74.51 1.54
C THR A 7 12.03 74.34 0.07
N THR A 8 12.31 73.20 -0.53
CA THR A 8 11.55 72.67 -1.67
C THR A 8 11.20 71.22 -1.38
N ALA A 9 9.90 70.97 -1.27
CA ALA A 9 9.32 69.65 -1.07
C ALA A 9 9.61 68.74 -2.27
N LEU A 10 9.98 67.48 -2.00
CA LEU A 10 10.04 66.41 -2.98
C LEU A 10 9.09 65.28 -2.54
N ASN A 11 8.42 64.71 -3.53
CA ASN A 11 7.23 63.85 -3.49
C ASN A 11 7.29 62.66 -2.52
N PRO A 12 6.15 62.28 -1.89
CA PRO A 12 6.02 61.03 -1.17
C PRO A 12 5.62 59.90 -2.14
N THR A 13 6.55 59.42 -2.97
CA THR A 13 6.29 58.25 -3.81
C THR A 13 7.50 57.32 -3.95
N GLU A 14 8.20 57.07 -2.84
CA GLU A 14 9.15 55.95 -2.74
C GLU A 14 8.94 55.23 -1.41
N ARG A 15 7.78 54.59 -1.27
CA ARG A 15 7.61 53.49 -0.31
C ARG A 15 8.16 52.23 -0.96
N ILE A 16 9.42 51.95 -0.64
CA ILE A 16 9.97 50.64 -0.27
C ILE A 16 9.07 49.48 -0.71
N LEU A 17 9.49 48.80 -1.77
CA LEU A 17 9.07 47.44 -2.12
C LEU A 17 9.46 46.50 -0.97
N LEU A 18 8.60 46.42 0.04
CA LEU A 18 8.56 45.29 0.96
C LEU A 18 8.16 44.08 0.12
N SER A 19 9.15 43.24 -0.18
CA SER A 19 8.95 41.88 -0.66
C SER A 19 7.94 41.22 0.26
N THR A 20 6.71 41.12 -0.22
CA THR A 20 5.67 40.35 0.43
C THR A 20 6.06 38.90 0.17
N THR A 21 6.85 38.34 1.09
CA THR A 21 7.07 36.89 1.11
C THR A 21 5.72 36.30 1.42
N GLU A 22 5.07 35.78 0.38
CA GLU A 22 3.88 34.95 0.49
C GLU A 22 4.20 33.87 1.53
N PRO A 23 3.43 33.76 2.62
CA PRO A 23 3.71 32.75 3.62
C PRO A 23 3.65 31.40 2.90
N ALA A 24 4.74 30.62 3.02
CA ALA A 24 4.77 29.26 2.55
C ALA A 24 3.45 28.58 2.99
N PRO A 25 2.77 27.84 2.09
CA PRO A 25 1.52 27.20 2.44
C PRO A 25 1.72 26.45 3.75
N VAL A 26 0.82 26.69 4.71
CA VAL A 26 0.81 25.99 5.99
C VAL A 26 0.82 24.51 5.65
N ARG A 27 1.97 23.84 5.86
CA ARG A 27 2.06 22.39 5.70
C ARG A 27 0.99 21.83 6.62
N LYS A 28 -0.04 21.20 6.04
CA LYS A 28 -1.01 20.43 6.84
C LYS A 28 -0.18 19.47 7.69
N SER A 29 -0.36 19.51 9.01
CA SER A 29 0.24 18.53 9.89
C SER A 29 -0.25 17.15 9.45
N LEU A 30 0.67 16.21 9.24
CA LEU A 30 0.30 14.83 8.99
C LEU A 30 -0.53 14.32 10.17
N PRO A 31 -1.56 13.48 9.92
CA PRO A 31 -2.35 12.89 10.98
C PRO A 31 -1.42 12.05 11.89
N VAL A 32 -1.52 12.26 13.20
CA VAL A 32 -0.83 11.42 14.19
C VAL A 32 -1.79 10.30 14.57
N VAL A 33 -1.32 9.06 14.49
CA VAL A 33 -2.14 7.89 14.84
C VAL A 33 -2.39 7.83 16.35
N ASP A 34 -3.65 7.52 16.70
CA ASP A 34 -4.03 7.16 18.06
C ASP A 34 -4.52 5.72 18.16
N PHE A 35 -3.84 4.95 19.02
CA PHE A 35 -4.14 3.55 19.25
C PHE A 35 -5.15 3.34 20.37
N ASP A 36 -5.55 4.38 21.13
CA ASP A 36 -6.54 4.27 22.21
C ASP A 36 -6.22 3.10 23.16
N LEU A 37 -4.99 3.12 23.71
CA LEU A 37 -4.42 2.10 24.60
C LEU A 37 -4.11 2.62 26.01
N ASP A 38 -4.38 3.89 26.30
CA ASP A 38 -4.02 4.54 27.58
C ASP A 38 -4.59 3.82 28.82
N ASP A 39 -5.72 3.13 28.66
CA ASP A 39 -6.44 2.40 29.71
C ASP A 39 -6.21 0.88 29.70
N PHE A 40 -5.31 0.39 28.83
CA PHE A 40 -5.04 -1.03 28.61
C PHE A 40 -3.58 -1.38 28.92
N ASP A 41 -3.38 -2.58 29.43
CA ASP A 41 -2.07 -3.19 29.64
C ASP A 41 -1.84 -4.36 28.66
N ALA A 42 -0.65 -4.94 28.63
CA ALA A 42 -0.40 -6.18 27.91
C ALA A 42 0.59 -7.04 28.68
N ASP A 43 0.74 -8.30 28.27
CA ASP A 43 1.85 -9.10 28.75
C ASP A 43 3.18 -8.39 28.39
N GLU A 44 4.18 -8.49 29.27
CA GLU A 44 5.45 -7.75 29.14
C GLU A 44 6.12 -7.93 27.77
N GLU A 45 6.05 -9.15 27.21
CA GLU A 45 6.58 -9.45 25.87
C GLU A 45 5.80 -8.71 24.77
N VAL A 46 4.47 -8.67 24.87
CA VAL A 46 3.59 -7.97 23.91
C VAL A 46 3.81 -6.46 24.02
N LEU A 47 3.92 -5.91 25.23
CA LEU A 47 4.18 -4.49 25.45
C LEU A 47 5.53 -4.09 24.86
N LEU A 48 6.59 -4.85 25.15
CA LEU A 48 7.93 -4.58 24.64
C LEU A 48 7.99 -4.66 23.12
N ASP A 49 7.31 -5.65 22.53
CA ASP A 49 7.26 -5.79 21.07
C ASP A 49 6.47 -4.64 20.43
N PHE A 50 5.35 -4.23 21.03
CA PHE A 50 4.58 -3.07 20.59
C PHE A 50 5.41 -1.79 20.66
N ASP A 51 6.10 -1.54 21.76
CA ASP A 51 6.96 -0.37 21.91
C ASP A 51 8.07 -0.35 20.85
N ARG A 52 8.71 -1.50 20.61
CA ARG A 52 9.78 -1.61 19.62
C ARG A 52 9.28 -1.35 18.19
N GLN A 53 8.13 -1.92 17.83
CA GLN A 53 7.63 -1.87 16.46
C GLN A 53 6.81 -0.61 16.15
N VAL A 54 6.16 -0.05 17.16
CA VAL A 54 5.12 0.98 17.00
C VAL A 54 5.35 2.15 17.95
N GLY A 55 5.54 1.87 19.25
CA GLY A 55 5.56 2.91 20.29
C GLY A 55 6.69 3.94 20.13
N ILE A 56 7.93 3.48 19.90
CA ILE A 56 9.12 4.34 19.80
C ILE A 56 9.03 5.29 18.59
N GLY A 57 8.46 4.84 17.48
CA GLY A 57 8.34 5.59 16.23
C GLY A 57 6.97 6.22 15.99
N ARG A 58 6.09 6.24 17.01
CA ARG A 58 4.67 6.61 16.83
C ARG A 58 4.46 7.97 16.17
N ASP A 59 5.31 8.95 16.47
CA ASP A 59 5.26 10.30 15.90
C ASP A 59 5.71 10.36 14.43
N MET A 60 6.38 9.31 13.95
CA MET A 60 6.80 9.13 12.56
C MET A 60 5.84 8.25 11.75
N LEU A 61 4.83 7.65 12.40
CA LEU A 61 3.81 6.83 11.76
C LEU A 61 2.63 7.69 11.30
N THR A 62 2.40 7.70 9.98
CA THR A 62 1.24 8.35 9.37
C THR A 62 0.19 7.30 8.98
N PRO A 63 -1.04 7.38 9.49
CA PRO A 63 -2.09 6.45 9.09
C PRO A 63 -2.59 6.76 7.68
N LEU A 64 -2.38 5.83 6.76
CA LEU A 64 -2.92 5.88 5.40
C LEU A 64 -4.35 5.35 5.31
N ALA A 65 -4.70 4.40 6.18
CA ALA A 65 -6.06 3.89 6.36
C ALA A 65 -6.25 3.41 7.79
N GLU A 66 -7.46 3.60 8.33
CA GLU A 66 -7.84 3.13 9.66
C GLU A 66 -9.27 2.60 9.65
N HIS A 67 -9.50 1.51 10.38
CA HIS A 67 -10.84 1.01 10.63
C HIS A 67 -10.96 0.49 12.07
N HIS A 68 -12.08 0.82 12.72
CA HIS A 68 -12.42 0.30 14.04
C HIS A 68 -13.72 -0.48 13.97
N SER A 69 -13.77 -1.64 14.62
CA SER A 69 -15.02 -2.38 14.78
C SER A 69 -16.02 -1.56 15.60
N THR A 70 -17.31 -1.78 15.39
CA THR A 70 -18.37 -0.99 16.05
C THR A 70 -18.37 -1.12 17.58
N ASP A 71 -17.86 -2.23 18.10
CA ASP A 71 -17.68 -2.48 19.53
C ASP A 71 -16.33 -1.95 20.09
N GLY A 72 -15.44 -1.46 19.22
CA GLY A 72 -14.10 -0.96 19.55
C GLY A 72 -13.13 -2.05 20.02
N VAL A 73 -13.47 -3.33 19.82
CA VAL A 73 -12.62 -4.47 20.17
C VAL A 73 -11.45 -4.58 19.19
N HIS A 74 -11.67 -4.31 17.91
CA HIS A 74 -10.65 -4.40 16.87
C HIS A 74 -10.36 -3.04 16.26
N SER A 75 -9.07 -2.77 16.05
CA SER A 75 -8.62 -1.68 15.18
C SER A 75 -7.68 -2.23 14.11
N TYR A 76 -7.76 -1.68 12.92
CA TYR A 76 -6.96 -2.06 11.76
C TYR A 76 -6.32 -0.80 11.18
N TYR A 77 -5.03 -0.85 10.90
CA TYR A 77 -4.29 0.30 10.40
C TYR A 77 -3.38 -0.09 9.24
N VAL A 78 -3.32 0.77 8.23
CA VAL A 78 -2.20 0.83 7.28
C VAL A 78 -1.40 2.07 7.64
N LEU A 79 -0.18 1.87 8.13
CA LEU A 79 0.69 2.93 8.64
C LEU A 79 1.87 3.09 7.69
N PHE A 80 2.21 4.34 7.36
CA PHE A 80 3.44 4.70 6.67
C PHE A 80 4.48 5.18 7.69
N ASP A 81 5.65 4.56 7.69
CA ASP A 81 6.78 4.95 8.54
C ASP A 81 7.74 5.86 7.77
N GLY A 82 7.64 7.17 8.03
CA GLY A 82 8.50 8.17 7.42
C GLY A 82 9.95 8.15 7.92
N SER A 83 10.28 7.36 8.95
CA SER A 83 11.65 7.23 9.44
C SER A 83 12.51 6.29 8.59
N VAL A 84 11.89 5.37 7.84
CA VAL A 84 12.58 4.33 7.07
C VAL A 84 13.44 4.90 5.94
N THR A 85 13.16 6.12 5.45
CA THR A 85 14.03 6.85 4.52
C THR A 85 15.46 7.03 5.05
N TRP A 86 15.66 7.00 6.37
CA TRP A 86 16.99 7.06 7.01
C TRP A 86 17.54 5.70 7.45
N GLY A 87 16.80 4.62 7.17
CA GLY A 87 17.09 3.25 7.57
C GLY A 87 17.88 2.47 6.52
N VAL A 88 17.64 1.15 6.47
CA VAL A 88 18.26 0.28 5.47
C VAL A 88 17.56 0.51 4.12
N PRO A 89 18.29 0.86 3.05
CA PRO A 89 17.70 1.05 1.72
C PRO A 89 16.93 -0.18 1.25
N GLY A 90 15.78 0.05 0.60
CA GLY A 90 14.94 -1.04 0.10
C GLY A 90 13.93 -1.60 1.10
N THR A 91 13.98 -1.19 2.38
CA THR A 91 13.07 -1.69 3.41
C THR A 91 11.64 -1.22 3.14
N PRO A 92 10.63 -2.11 3.29
CA PRO A 92 9.23 -1.70 3.24
C PRO A 92 8.91 -0.57 4.22
N GLN A 93 8.16 0.42 3.77
CA GLN A 93 7.81 1.61 4.57
C GLN A 93 6.38 1.53 5.11
N LEU A 94 5.65 0.45 4.84
CA LEU A 94 4.26 0.29 5.27
C LEU A 94 4.16 -0.82 6.31
N MET A 95 3.42 -0.56 7.38
CA MET A 95 3.02 -1.57 8.36
C MET A 95 1.50 -1.76 8.28
N ALA A 96 1.07 -3.00 8.13
CA ALA A 96 -0.28 -3.41 8.48
C ALA A 96 -0.32 -3.75 9.96
N LEU A 97 -1.25 -3.18 10.72
CA LEU A 97 -1.39 -3.43 12.15
C LEU A 97 -2.83 -3.81 12.50
N HIS A 98 -2.99 -4.92 13.21
CA HIS A 98 -4.25 -5.35 13.80
C HIS A 98 -4.11 -5.31 15.33
N LEU A 99 -5.00 -4.57 15.98
CA LEU A 99 -5.06 -4.43 17.42
C LEU A 99 -6.35 -5.06 17.93
N GLN A 100 -6.26 -5.81 19.02
CA GLN A 100 -7.41 -6.39 19.71
C GLN A 100 -7.39 -6.02 21.20
N ARG A 101 -8.51 -5.52 21.71
CA ARG A 101 -8.69 -5.10 23.11
C ARG A 101 -9.64 -6.04 23.85
N ASP A 102 -9.25 -6.48 25.05
CA ASP A 102 -10.11 -7.15 26.02
C ASP A 102 -10.51 -6.11 27.09
N ARG A 103 -11.73 -5.58 26.99
CA ARG A 103 -12.22 -4.52 27.89
C ARG A 103 -12.49 -5.00 29.32
N ASP A 104 -12.81 -6.27 29.49
CA ASP A 104 -13.09 -6.84 30.81
C ASP A 104 -11.78 -6.98 31.62
N LYS A 105 -10.71 -7.41 30.94
CA LYS A 105 -9.38 -7.53 31.55
C LYS A 105 -8.56 -6.25 31.46
N ARG A 106 -8.99 -5.28 30.65
CA ARG A 106 -8.24 -4.07 30.30
C ARG A 106 -6.86 -4.43 29.74
N THR A 107 -6.83 -5.40 28.83
CA THR A 107 -5.61 -5.82 28.16
C THR A 107 -5.71 -5.68 26.64
N PHE A 108 -4.58 -5.59 25.94
CA PHE A 108 -4.54 -5.64 24.48
C PHE A 108 -3.53 -6.67 23.96
N ILE A 109 -3.75 -7.10 22.73
CA ILE A 109 -2.77 -7.80 21.90
C ILE A 109 -2.72 -7.12 20.54
N PHE A 110 -1.62 -7.29 19.83
CA PHE A 110 -1.48 -6.79 18.47
C PHE A 110 -0.76 -7.80 17.59
N GLU A 111 -1.00 -7.68 16.29
CA GLU A 111 -0.20 -8.28 15.24
C GLU A 111 0.20 -7.18 14.26
N GLY A 112 1.41 -7.25 13.72
CA GLY A 112 1.91 -6.32 12.73
C GLY A 112 2.74 -7.01 11.65
N GLU A 113 2.74 -6.47 10.44
CA GLU A 113 3.56 -6.94 9.33
C GLU A 113 4.02 -5.78 8.45
N TRP A 114 5.31 -5.77 8.12
CA TRP A 114 5.90 -4.79 7.21
C TRP A 114 5.75 -5.27 5.76
N LEU A 115 5.02 -4.49 4.97
CA LEU A 115 4.60 -4.88 3.62
C LEU A 115 5.00 -3.82 2.60
N PRO A 116 5.43 -4.22 1.40
CA PRO A 116 5.99 -3.28 0.43
C PRO A 116 4.94 -2.44 -0.30
N LEU A 117 3.70 -2.93 -0.38
CA LEU A 117 2.63 -2.29 -1.15
C LEU A 117 1.36 -2.12 -0.31
N PRO A 118 0.61 -1.02 -0.49
CA PRO A 118 -0.64 -0.79 0.24
C PRO A 118 -1.67 -1.91 0.04
N ALA A 119 -1.82 -2.42 -1.18
CA ALA A 119 -2.75 -3.52 -1.46
C ALA A 119 -2.38 -4.82 -0.70
N MET A 120 -1.09 -5.06 -0.45
CA MET A 120 -0.65 -6.21 0.36
C MET A 120 -0.97 -5.99 1.85
N ALA A 121 -0.76 -4.77 2.36
CA ALA A 121 -1.17 -4.39 3.72
C ALA A 121 -2.67 -4.55 3.94
N GLN A 122 -3.48 -4.08 3.00
CA GLN A 122 -4.94 -4.26 3.02
C GLN A 122 -5.31 -5.74 3.02
N SER A 123 -4.68 -6.55 2.16
CA SER A 123 -4.96 -7.99 2.13
C SER A 123 -4.65 -8.67 3.44
N TRP A 124 -3.51 -8.35 4.06
CA TRP A 124 -3.12 -8.90 5.36
C TRP A 124 -4.14 -8.58 6.46
N LEU A 125 -4.73 -7.39 6.45
CA LEU A 125 -5.78 -6.96 7.40
C LEU A 125 -7.13 -7.61 7.10
N ILE A 126 -7.49 -7.75 5.82
CA ILE A 126 -8.73 -8.43 5.39
C ILE A 126 -8.74 -9.88 5.89
N HIS A 127 -7.61 -10.58 5.78
CA HIS A 127 -7.47 -11.95 6.29
C HIS A 127 -7.55 -12.05 7.82
N ARG A 128 -7.45 -10.93 8.54
CA ARG A 128 -7.68 -10.81 9.99
C ARG A 128 -9.07 -10.32 10.37
N GLY A 129 -9.96 -10.21 9.39
CA GLY A 129 -11.36 -9.86 9.61
C GLY A 129 -11.70 -8.39 9.38
N CYS A 130 -10.78 -7.58 8.86
CA CYS A 130 -11.11 -6.24 8.42
C CYS A 130 -12.07 -6.30 7.21
N PRO A 131 -13.20 -5.58 7.21
CA PRO A 131 -14.05 -5.50 6.03
C PRO A 131 -13.29 -4.86 4.85
N PRO A 132 -13.29 -5.47 3.64
CA PRO A 132 -12.53 -4.96 2.50
C PRO A 132 -12.84 -3.50 2.13
N ASP A 133 -14.12 -3.12 2.19
CA ASP A 133 -14.56 -1.77 1.85
C ASP A 133 -14.27 -0.72 2.94
N ALA A 134 -13.80 -1.15 4.12
CA ALA A 134 -13.58 -0.29 5.27
C ALA A 134 -12.13 0.18 5.46
N ILE A 135 -11.18 -0.39 4.71
CA ILE A 135 -9.74 -0.10 4.83
C ILE A 135 -9.14 0.51 3.56
N GLY A 136 -9.94 1.33 2.86
CA GLY A 136 -9.46 2.11 1.72
C GLY A 136 -8.44 3.16 2.14
N LEU A 137 -7.40 3.37 1.34
CA LEU A 137 -6.44 4.43 1.58
C LEU A 137 -7.09 5.81 1.44
N SER A 138 -6.65 6.75 2.27
CA SER A 138 -7.04 8.15 2.13
C SER A 138 -6.50 8.69 0.79
N PRO A 139 -7.37 9.20 -0.10
CA PRO A 139 -6.96 9.72 -1.39
C PRO A 139 -6.14 11.03 -1.27
N GLU A 140 -6.09 11.63 -0.07
CA GLU A 140 -5.31 12.85 0.19
C GLU A 140 -3.84 12.56 0.58
N LEU A 141 -3.49 11.32 0.89
CA LEU A 141 -2.20 10.97 1.49
C LEU A 141 -1.19 10.31 0.53
N GLY A 142 -1.56 10.06 -0.71
CA GLY A 142 -0.68 9.44 -1.71
C GLY A 142 -1.06 9.76 -3.15
N PRO A 143 -0.20 9.42 -4.13
CA PRO A 143 -0.52 9.60 -5.53
C PRO A 143 -1.69 8.68 -5.93
N PRO A 144 -2.75 9.17 -6.59
CA PRO A 144 -3.80 8.31 -7.11
C PRO A 144 -3.28 7.37 -8.21
N ALA A 145 -3.97 6.25 -8.40
CA ALA A 145 -3.71 5.35 -9.51
C ALA A 145 -3.89 6.07 -10.86
N ALA A 146 -2.87 5.95 -11.73
CA ALA A 146 -2.81 6.62 -13.02
C ALA A 146 -3.84 6.09 -14.03
N ASP A 147 -4.24 4.82 -13.89
CA ASP A 147 -5.16 4.15 -14.82
C ASP A 147 -5.97 3.02 -14.18
N GLU A 148 -6.95 2.51 -14.93
CA GLU A 148 -7.83 1.44 -14.46
C GLU A 148 -7.11 0.09 -14.33
N ALA A 149 -6.04 -0.14 -15.10
CA ALA A 149 -5.24 -1.36 -14.98
C ALA A 149 -4.56 -1.44 -13.60
N THR A 150 -4.03 -0.31 -13.13
CA THR A 150 -3.48 -0.13 -11.78
C THR A 150 -4.56 -0.42 -10.73
N ARG A 151 -5.70 0.26 -10.80
CA ARG A 151 -6.81 0.05 -9.84
C ARG A 151 -7.33 -1.38 -9.80
N ALA A 152 -7.46 -2.02 -10.96
CA ALA A 152 -7.90 -3.41 -11.05
C ALA A 152 -6.90 -4.36 -10.42
N LEU A 153 -5.60 -4.12 -10.61
CA LEU A 153 -4.53 -4.91 -10.01
C LEU A 153 -4.47 -4.73 -8.50
N GLU A 154 -4.54 -3.49 -7.99
CA GLU A 154 -4.60 -3.19 -6.55
C GLU A 154 -5.76 -3.92 -5.87
N ARG A 155 -6.99 -3.79 -6.41
CA ARG A 155 -8.18 -4.47 -5.87
C ARG A 155 -8.01 -5.98 -5.85
N ARG A 156 -7.42 -6.57 -6.89
CA ARG A 156 -7.16 -8.01 -6.93
C ARG A 156 -6.13 -8.41 -5.88
N LEU A 157 -5.04 -7.66 -5.72
CA LEU A 157 -4.01 -7.95 -4.72
C LEU A 157 -4.52 -7.81 -3.29
N ALA A 158 -5.40 -6.84 -3.03
CA ALA A 158 -6.07 -6.71 -1.74
C ALA A 158 -6.94 -7.95 -1.41
N GLY A 159 -7.51 -8.62 -2.42
CA GLY A 159 -8.26 -9.86 -2.24
C GLY A 159 -7.43 -11.14 -2.21
N ASP A 160 -6.30 -11.20 -2.92
CA ASP A 160 -5.55 -12.42 -3.23
C ASP A 160 -4.33 -12.69 -2.30
N GLY A 161 -4.22 -12.01 -1.16
CA GLY A 161 -3.01 -12.05 -0.33
C GLY A 161 -2.63 -13.42 0.25
N ASP A 162 -3.59 -14.35 0.35
CA ASP A 162 -3.35 -15.74 0.77
C ASP A 162 -2.98 -16.69 -0.38
N HIS A 163 -2.98 -16.21 -1.64
CA HIS A 163 -2.60 -17.02 -2.81
C HIS A 163 -1.10 -17.00 -3.10
N TYR A 164 -0.34 -16.09 -2.47
CA TYR A 164 1.08 -15.90 -2.75
C TYR A 164 1.91 -15.78 -1.47
N ALA A 165 3.13 -16.33 -1.51
CA ALA A 165 4.18 -16.00 -0.54
C ALA A 165 5.09 -14.92 -1.12
N MET A 166 5.41 -13.89 -0.33
CA MET A 166 6.41 -12.89 -0.68
C MET A 166 7.83 -13.46 -0.51
N GLY A 167 8.65 -13.34 -1.55
CA GLY A 167 10.03 -13.84 -1.56
C GLY A 167 11.10 -12.75 -1.54
N TYR A 168 10.79 -11.56 -2.05
CA TYR A 168 11.69 -10.41 -2.10
C TYR A 168 10.90 -9.12 -2.29
N SER A 169 11.38 -8.02 -1.74
CA SER A 169 10.90 -6.68 -2.06
C SER A 169 12.04 -5.67 -1.98
N TYR A 170 11.89 -4.56 -2.71
CA TYR A 170 12.78 -3.40 -2.60
C TYR A 170 12.00 -2.14 -2.94
N THR A 171 12.07 -1.14 -2.04
CA THR A 171 11.52 0.20 -2.25
C THR A 171 12.66 1.21 -2.49
N ARG A 172 12.61 1.92 -3.61
CA ARG A 172 13.39 3.12 -3.89
C ARG A 172 12.49 4.34 -3.67
N ASP A 173 12.84 5.17 -2.70
CA ASP A 173 12.11 6.38 -2.32
C ASP A 173 12.84 7.66 -2.77
N ASP A 174 13.73 7.55 -3.77
CA ASP A 174 14.37 8.68 -4.42
C ASP A 174 13.34 9.45 -5.27
N PRO A 175 13.08 10.75 -5.01
CA PRO A 175 12.11 11.56 -5.74
C PRO A 175 12.27 11.56 -7.26
N ASP A 176 13.47 11.28 -7.77
CA ASP A 176 13.77 11.24 -9.21
C ASP A 176 13.52 9.84 -9.84
N ASP A 177 13.36 8.77 -9.04
CA ASP A 177 13.10 7.39 -9.48
C ASP A 177 12.40 6.58 -8.38
N MET A 178 11.19 7.00 -8.00
CA MET A 178 10.40 6.36 -6.95
C MET A 178 9.72 5.09 -7.48
N PHE A 179 10.08 3.93 -6.93
CA PHE A 179 9.43 2.66 -7.27
C PHE A 179 9.54 1.62 -6.16
N THR A 180 8.63 0.64 -6.18
CA THR A 180 8.68 -0.57 -5.37
C THR A 180 8.61 -1.80 -6.26
N VAL A 181 9.52 -2.76 -6.08
CA VAL A 181 9.46 -4.09 -6.70
C VAL A 181 9.17 -5.16 -5.67
N VAL A 182 8.35 -6.16 -6.03
CA VAL A 182 8.00 -7.29 -5.17
C VAL A 182 8.04 -8.58 -5.97
N VAL A 183 8.71 -9.61 -5.47
CA VAL A 183 8.66 -10.96 -6.01
C VAL A 183 7.72 -11.81 -5.17
N LEU A 184 6.72 -12.37 -5.82
CA LEU A 184 5.73 -13.28 -5.25
C LEU A 184 5.90 -14.68 -5.82
N ARG A 185 5.65 -15.69 -4.99
CA ARG A 185 5.53 -17.10 -5.38
C ARG A 185 4.10 -17.55 -5.16
N ALA A 186 3.45 -18.06 -6.19
CA ALA A 186 2.13 -18.66 -6.06
C ALA A 186 2.20 -19.87 -5.12
N LEU A 187 1.21 -19.98 -4.23
CA LEU A 187 1.07 -21.14 -3.34
C LEU A 187 0.44 -22.34 -4.08
N ASP A 188 -0.36 -22.08 -5.11
CA ASP A 188 -0.80 -23.13 -6.04
C ASP A 188 0.35 -23.52 -6.98
N GLU A 189 0.85 -24.75 -6.80
CA GLU A 189 1.91 -25.33 -7.63
C GLU A 189 1.51 -25.48 -9.11
N ARG A 190 0.22 -25.41 -9.44
CA ARG A 190 -0.31 -25.49 -10.81
C ARG A 190 -0.42 -24.13 -11.49
N ALA A 191 -0.04 -23.04 -10.81
CA ALA A 191 -0.07 -21.71 -11.40
C ALA A 191 0.80 -21.66 -12.67
N PRO A 192 0.27 -21.23 -13.83
CA PRO A 192 1.04 -21.15 -15.07
C PRO A 192 2.18 -20.13 -15.03
N SER A 193 2.10 -19.16 -14.11
CA SER A 193 3.18 -18.23 -13.76
C SER A 193 3.43 -18.38 -12.26
N PRO A 194 4.26 -19.36 -11.84
CA PRO A 194 4.50 -19.67 -10.43
C PRO A 194 5.23 -18.56 -9.69
N PHE A 195 5.97 -17.70 -10.41
CA PHE A 195 6.57 -16.50 -9.87
C PHE A 195 5.99 -15.28 -10.55
N ARG A 196 5.79 -14.22 -9.76
CA ARG A 196 5.29 -12.94 -10.25
C ARG A 196 6.17 -11.82 -9.73
N VAL A 197 6.35 -10.79 -10.56
CA VAL A 197 6.95 -9.53 -10.13
C VAL A 197 5.89 -8.45 -10.19
N LEU A 198 5.69 -7.76 -9.09
CA LEU A 198 4.92 -6.53 -9.02
C LEU A 198 5.89 -5.35 -9.08
N VAL A 199 5.51 -4.30 -9.80
CA VAL A 199 6.27 -3.06 -9.92
C VAL A 199 5.31 -1.91 -9.78
N GLU A 200 5.46 -1.17 -8.69
CA GLU A 200 4.83 0.13 -8.49
C GLU A 200 5.83 1.21 -8.88
N GLU A 201 5.44 2.13 -9.75
CA GLU A 201 6.25 3.30 -10.11
C GLU A 201 5.43 4.56 -9.85
N VAL A 202 6.05 5.58 -9.24
CA VAL A 202 5.43 6.87 -8.97
C VAL A 202 5.97 7.90 -9.95
N ASP A 203 5.07 8.50 -10.72
CA ASP A 203 5.35 9.69 -11.52
C ASP A 203 5.16 10.92 -10.61
N THR A 204 6.28 11.51 -10.18
CA THR A 204 6.28 12.66 -9.27
C THR A 204 5.88 13.96 -9.95
N ASP A 205 5.99 14.05 -11.28
CA ASP A 205 5.55 15.21 -12.08
C ASP A 205 4.01 15.22 -12.23
N ALA A 206 3.43 14.07 -12.59
CA ALA A 206 1.98 13.90 -12.71
C ALA A 206 1.29 13.68 -11.36
N TRP A 207 2.06 13.35 -10.32
CA TRP A 207 1.59 12.88 -9.01
C TRP A 207 0.60 11.72 -9.15
N THR A 208 1.02 10.66 -9.85
CA THR A 208 0.24 9.43 -10.00
C THR A 208 1.13 8.22 -9.84
N HIS A 209 0.56 7.05 -9.54
CA HIS A 209 1.31 5.80 -9.53
C HIS A 209 0.76 4.81 -10.55
N THR A 210 1.62 3.95 -11.06
CA THR A 210 1.24 2.79 -11.86
C THR A 210 1.65 1.52 -11.14
N LEU A 211 0.81 0.47 -11.23
CA LEU A 211 1.14 -0.85 -10.72
C LEU A 211 1.05 -1.86 -11.88
N ARG A 212 2.11 -2.64 -12.08
CA ARG A 212 2.19 -3.66 -13.13
C ARG A 212 2.62 -4.99 -12.56
N GLU A 213 2.21 -6.05 -13.23
CA GLU A 213 2.53 -7.42 -12.87
C GLU A 213 3.14 -8.14 -14.07
N GLY A 214 4.26 -8.83 -13.85
CA GLY A 214 4.86 -9.75 -14.81
C GLY A 214 4.92 -11.18 -14.30
N GLY A 215 4.87 -12.15 -15.20
CA GLY A 215 4.88 -13.59 -14.89
C GLY A 215 6.19 -14.28 -15.29
N PHE A 216 6.71 -15.13 -14.41
CA PHE A 216 7.99 -15.82 -14.58
C PHE A 216 7.87 -17.32 -14.26
N ASP A 217 8.70 -18.13 -14.92
CA ASP A 217 8.77 -19.58 -14.70
C ASP A 217 9.60 -19.93 -13.46
N THR A 218 10.62 -19.13 -13.16
CA THR A 218 11.57 -19.41 -12.08
C THR A 218 11.81 -18.21 -11.16
N LYS A 219 12.20 -18.51 -9.92
CA LYS A 219 12.62 -17.50 -8.94
C LYS A 219 13.77 -16.65 -9.45
N ASP A 220 14.77 -17.29 -10.08
CA ASP A 220 16.00 -16.63 -10.51
C ASP A 220 15.73 -15.64 -11.65
N GLU A 221 14.81 -15.95 -12.56
CA GLU A 221 14.39 -15.01 -13.60
C GLU A 221 13.65 -13.80 -13.04
N ALA A 222 12.74 -14.02 -12.08
CA ALA A 222 12.02 -12.93 -11.41
C ALA A 222 12.99 -12.01 -10.64
N LEU A 223 13.89 -12.58 -9.85
CA LEU A 223 14.90 -11.81 -9.10
C LEU A 223 15.85 -11.06 -10.03
N ARG A 224 16.32 -11.70 -11.10
CA ARG A 224 17.18 -11.05 -12.08
C ARG A 224 16.48 -9.88 -12.75
N TRP A 225 15.18 -10.00 -13.07
CA TRP A 225 14.41 -8.87 -13.57
C TRP A 225 14.41 -7.71 -12.56
N CYS A 226 14.16 -8.00 -11.27
CA CYS A 226 14.19 -6.98 -10.22
C CYS A 226 15.56 -6.29 -10.12
N PHE A 227 16.65 -7.04 -10.08
CA PHE A 227 18.00 -6.44 -10.01
C PHE A 227 18.30 -5.59 -11.24
N ASN A 228 17.96 -6.07 -12.44
CA ASN A 228 18.08 -5.26 -13.64
C ASN A 228 17.24 -3.96 -13.56
N ARG A 229 16.06 -3.96 -12.91
CA ARG A 229 15.26 -2.73 -12.72
C ARG A 229 15.95 -1.76 -11.76
N LEU A 230 16.62 -2.27 -10.72
CA LEU A 230 17.41 -1.44 -9.81
C LEU A 230 18.57 -0.74 -10.54
N ASP A 231 19.18 -1.44 -11.50
CA ASP A 231 20.30 -0.95 -12.32
C ASP A 231 19.85 -0.14 -13.56
N GLY A 232 18.53 -0.03 -13.80
CA GLY A 232 17.98 0.68 -14.98
C GLY A 232 18.09 -0.11 -16.30
N GLU A 233 18.39 -1.40 -16.24
CA GLU A 233 18.63 -2.29 -17.39
C GLU A 233 17.46 -3.28 -17.64
N ALA A 234 16.38 -3.22 -16.85
CA ALA A 234 15.24 -4.11 -17.03
C ALA A 234 14.53 -3.88 -18.37
N GLY A 235 14.27 -4.98 -19.08
CA GLY A 235 13.33 -4.99 -20.19
C GLY A 235 11.87 -4.95 -19.73
N PRO A 236 10.90 -4.93 -20.66
CA PRO A 236 9.49 -4.93 -20.30
C PRO A 236 9.11 -6.17 -19.47
N LEU A 237 8.14 -6.03 -18.57
CA LEU A 237 7.61 -7.15 -17.80
C LEU A 237 6.99 -8.19 -18.76
N PRO A 238 7.34 -9.49 -18.60
CA PRO A 238 6.69 -10.54 -19.36
C PRO A 238 5.21 -10.67 -18.96
N PRO A 239 4.28 -10.93 -19.90
CA PRO A 239 2.87 -11.05 -19.57
C PRO A 239 2.61 -12.24 -18.63
N VAL A 240 1.68 -12.07 -17.69
CA VAL A 240 1.22 -13.16 -16.83
C VAL A 240 0.40 -14.15 -17.65
N ARG A 241 0.75 -15.44 -17.56
CA ARG A 241 0.07 -16.49 -18.30
C ARG A 241 -1.26 -16.83 -17.60
N PRO A 242 -2.41 -16.73 -18.29
CA PRO A 242 -3.69 -17.10 -17.70
C PRO A 242 -3.70 -18.58 -17.31
N ALA A 243 -4.34 -18.90 -16.19
CA ALA A 243 -4.74 -20.28 -15.90
C ALA A 243 -5.61 -20.77 -17.04
N ALA A 244 -5.20 -21.88 -17.68
CA ALA A 244 -6.00 -22.50 -18.72
C ALA A 244 -7.35 -22.85 -18.09
N THR A 245 -8.40 -22.11 -18.46
CA THR A 245 -9.75 -22.42 -18.02
C THR A 245 -10.05 -23.81 -18.56
N THR A 246 -10.18 -24.79 -17.68
CA THR A 246 -10.60 -26.13 -18.10
C THR A 246 -12.06 -26.01 -18.49
N THR A 247 -12.32 -25.62 -19.74
CA THR A 247 -13.65 -25.59 -20.31
C THR A 247 -14.12 -27.04 -20.33
N ARG A 248 -14.82 -27.45 -19.29
CA ARG A 248 -15.49 -28.74 -19.23
C ARG A 248 -16.39 -28.80 -20.47
N PRO A 249 -16.20 -29.74 -21.41
CA PRO A 249 -17.02 -29.79 -22.59
C PRO A 249 -18.47 -29.93 -22.15
N ALA A 250 -19.33 -29.04 -22.66
CA ALA A 250 -20.77 -29.10 -22.47
C ALA A 250 -21.22 -30.52 -22.80
N GLY A 251 -21.79 -31.20 -21.80
CA GLY A 251 -22.24 -32.57 -21.96
C GLY A 251 -23.17 -32.67 -23.17
N LEU A 252 -22.85 -33.60 -24.07
CA LEU A 252 -23.69 -33.97 -25.21
C LEU A 252 -25.16 -34.09 -24.77
N PRO A 253 -26.11 -33.48 -25.48
CA PRO A 253 -27.53 -33.62 -25.15
C PRO A 253 -27.91 -35.10 -25.23
N LYS A 254 -28.44 -35.63 -24.12
CA LYS A 254 -29.04 -36.97 -24.07
C LYS A 254 -30.12 -37.05 -25.15
N GLY A 255 -29.90 -37.90 -26.15
CA GLY A 255 -30.89 -38.24 -27.16
C GLY A 255 -32.16 -38.83 -26.50
N PRO A 256 -33.33 -38.64 -27.13
CA PRO A 256 -34.61 -39.04 -26.54
C PRO A 256 -34.70 -40.56 -26.36
N ALA A 257 -35.20 -40.97 -25.20
CA ALA A 257 -35.39 -42.37 -24.83
C ALA A 257 -36.34 -43.10 -25.81
N ALA A 258 -35.95 -44.30 -26.25
CA ALA A 258 -36.79 -45.16 -27.07
C ALA A 258 -38.03 -45.62 -26.28
N ARG A 259 -39.21 -45.46 -26.88
CA ARG A 259 -40.49 -45.95 -26.33
C ARG A 259 -40.54 -47.48 -26.37
N PRO A 260 -41.08 -48.15 -25.33
CA PRO A 260 -41.24 -49.60 -25.34
C PRO A 260 -42.36 -50.01 -26.30
N SER A 261 -42.10 -51.06 -27.09
CA SER A 261 -43.08 -51.71 -27.97
C SER A 261 -44.11 -52.48 -27.13
N GLY A 262 -45.31 -51.91 -26.99
CA GLY A 262 -46.48 -52.55 -26.40
C GLY A 262 -47.09 -53.57 -27.36
N ARG A 263 -47.18 -54.82 -26.88
CA ARG A 263 -47.62 -56.04 -27.55
C ARG A 263 -49.15 -56.07 -27.67
N SER A 264 -49.67 -56.21 -28.88
CA SER A 264 -51.10 -56.38 -29.17
C SER A 264 -51.66 -57.66 -28.56
N ARG A 265 -52.92 -57.61 -28.14
CA ARG A 265 -53.81 -58.75 -28.00
C ARG A 265 -55.17 -58.39 -28.59
#